data_AF-A0A3D5GM91-F1
#
_entry.id   AF-A0A3D5GM91-F1
#
_cell.length_a   1.000
_cell.length_b   1.000
_cell.length_c   1.000
_cell.angle_alpha   90.00
_cell.angle_beta   90.00
_cell.angle_gamma   90.00
#
_symmetry.space_group_name_H-M   'P 1'
#
loop_
_entity.id
_entity.type
_entity.pdbx_description
1 polymer ?
#
loop_
_entity_poly.entity_id
_entity_poly.type
_entity_poly.pdbx_seq_one_letter_code
_entity_poly.pdbx_strand_id
1 'polypeptide(L)' 'YAEMVYNGFWFSPEREMLQVAIDQSQQWVNGRVRLRLYKGNVDVVGRESDDTLFDEAIATFEEDDGAYDQAD' A
#
# COMPACT_ATOMS: atom_id res chain seq x y z
N TYR A 1 14.50 -6.28 6.84
CA TYR A 1 14.78 -6.80 5.49
C TYR A 1 16.00 -6.10 4.86
N ALA A 2 15.95 -4.80 4.56
CA ALA A 2 17.05 -4.07 3.90
C ALA A 2 18.42 -4.16 4.62
N GLU A 3 18.44 -3.98 5.94
CA GLU A 3 19.66 -4.09 6.74
C GLU A 3 20.30 -5.49 6.66
N MET A 4 19.49 -6.55 6.66
CA MET A 4 19.99 -7.92 6.54
C MET A 4 20.67 -8.14 5.19
N VAL A 5 20.07 -7.64 4.11
CA VAL A 5 20.67 -7.71 2.77
C VAL A 5 21.96 -6.90 2.73
N TYR A 6 21.96 -5.68 3.26
CA TYR A 6 23.15 -4.82 3.33
C TYR A 6 24.30 -5.49 4.08
N ASN A 7 24.00 -6.15 5.20
CA ASN A 7 24.99 -6.85 6.02
C ASN A 7 25.39 -8.24 5.46
N GLY A 8 24.92 -8.62 4.27
CA GLY A 8 25.30 -9.87 3.60
C GLY A 8 24.55 -11.11 4.07
N PHE A 9 23.50 -10.97 4.88
CA PHE A 9 22.65 -12.07 5.36
C PHE A 9 21.61 -12.50 4.32
N TRP A 10 21.98 -12.47 3.03
CA TRP A 10 21.07 -12.87 1.96
C TRP A 10 20.62 -14.33 2.11
N PHE A 11 21.47 -15.25 2.56
CA PHE A 11 21.11 -16.66 2.72
C PHE A 11 20.73 -17.05 4.15
N SER A 12 20.46 -16.07 5.03
CA SER A 12 20.12 -16.38 6.42
C SER A 12 18.65 -16.82 6.57
N PRO A 13 18.35 -17.74 7.51
CA PRO A 13 16.99 -18.23 7.72
C PRO A 13 16.04 -17.13 8.21
N GLU A 14 16.54 -16.13 8.94
CA GLU A 14 15.71 -15.02 9.43
C GLU A 14 15.24 -14.13 8.27
N ARG A 15 16.03 -13.98 7.22
CA ARG A 15 15.64 -13.23 6.02
C ARG A 15 14.59 -14.02 5.22
N GLU A 16 14.68 -15.35 5.20
CA GLU A 16 13.63 -16.24 4.62
C GLU A 16 12.32 -16.11 5.36
N MET A 17 12.35 -16.10 6.69
CA MET A 17 11.17 -15.87 7.51
C MET A 17 10.51 -14.52 7.19
N LEU A 18 11.29 -13.45 7.06
CA LEU A 18 10.76 -12.14 6.67
C LEU A 18 10.20 -12.13 5.23
N GLN A 19 10.81 -12.87 4.30
CA GLN A 19 10.29 -12.98 2.94
C GLN A 19 8.87 -13.54 2.93
N VAL A 20 8.61 -14.61 3.69
CA VAL A 20 7.27 -15.20 3.77
C VAL A 20 6.25 -14.19 4.28
N ALA A 21 6.57 -13.43 5.33
CA ALA A 21 5.67 -12.40 5.85
C ALA A 21 5.41 -11.29 4.82
N ILE A 22 6.44 -10.87 4.09
CA ILE A 22 6.31 -9.89 3.01
C ILE A 22 5.40 -10.45 1.92
N ASP A 23 5.65 -11.66 1.41
CA ASP A 23 4.84 -12.27 0.35
C ASP A 23 3.36 -12.38 0.74
N GLN A 24 3.08 -12.75 1.99
CA GLN A 24 1.72 -12.76 2.53
C GLN A 24 1.08 -11.37 2.53
N SER A 25 1.81 -10.34 2.95
CA SER A 25 1.30 -8.96 2.95
C SER A 25 1.00 -8.42 1.54
N GLN A 26 1.63 -8.97 0.49
CA GLN A 26 1.47 -8.48 -0.87
C GLN A 26 0.25 -9.06 -1.61
N GLN A 27 -0.50 -9.99 -1.01
CA GLN A 27 -1.63 -10.68 -1.68
C GLN A 27 -2.65 -9.73 -2.33
N TRP A 28 -2.92 -8.60 -1.69
CA TRP A 28 -3.91 -7.61 -2.12
C TRP A 28 -3.27 -6.29 -2.55
N VAL A 29 -1.93 -6.24 -2.64
CA VAL A 29 -1.19 -5.05 -3.07
C VAL A 29 -1.10 -5.07 -4.60
N ASN A 30 -2.17 -4.59 -5.23
CA ASN A 30 -2.28 -4.47 -6.68
C ASN A 30 -2.95 -3.16 -7.10
N GLY A 31 -2.98 -2.90 -8.41
CA GLY A 31 -3.61 -1.73 -9.00
C GLY A 31 -2.66 -0.91 -9.86
N ARG A 32 -3.06 0.32 -10.18
CA ARG A 32 -2.26 1.26 -10.98
C ARG A 32 -1.98 2.52 -10.19
N VAL A 33 -0.72 2.97 -10.28
CA VAL A 33 -0.28 4.26 -9.76
C VAL A 33 0.10 5.14 -10.93
N ARG A 34 -0.56 6.29 -11.07
CA ARG A 34 -0.21 7.28 -12.09
C ARG A 34 0.84 8.21 -11.53
N LEU A 35 2.00 8.28 -12.19
CA LEU A 35 3.13 9.12 -11.79
C LEU A 35 3.32 10.29 -12.75
N ARG A 36 3.78 11.41 -12.20
CA ARG A 36 4.30 12.55 -12.95
C ARG A 36 5.79 12.68 -12.68
N LEU A 37 6.59 12.70 -13.74
CA LEU A 37 8.03 12.85 -13.67
C LEU A 37 8.41 14.26 -14.14
N TYR A 38 9.05 15.05 -13.28
CA TYR A 38 9.40 16.43 -13.62
C TYR A 38 10.66 16.90 -12.92
N LYS A 39 11.67 17.32 -13.70
CA LYS A 39 12.93 17.91 -13.22
C LYS A 39 13.57 17.13 -12.04
N GLY A 40 13.66 15.81 -12.18
CA GLY A 40 14.23 14.92 -11.17
C GLY A 40 13.28 14.56 -10.02
N ASN A 41 12.04 15.06 -10.01
CA ASN A 41 11.00 14.64 -9.06
C ASN A 41 10.08 13.58 -9.66
N VAL A 42 9.50 12.78 -8.75
CA VAL A 42 8.48 11.77 -9.02
C VAL A 42 7.30 12.03 -8.09
N ASP A 43 6.16 12.40 -8.67
CA ASP A 43 4.94 12.66 -7.90
C ASP A 43 3.86 11.64 -8.23
N VAL A 44 3.16 11.16 -7.19
CA VAL A 44 1.95 10.34 -7.36
C VAL A 44 0.76 11.25 -7.63
N VAL A 45 0.09 11.06 -8.77
CA VAL A 45 -1.05 11.90 -9.23
C VAL A 45 -2.33 11.09 -9.44
N GLY A 46 -2.36 9.84 -9.01
CA GLY A 46 -3.55 8.98 -9.06
C GLY A 46 -3.24 7.56 -8.60
N ARG A 47 -4.25 6.89 -8.05
CA ARG A 47 -4.22 5.49 -7.63
C ARG A 47 -5.58 4.86 -7.96
N GLU A 48 -5.56 3.63 -8.42
CA GLU A 48 -6.75 2.78 -8.59
C GLU A 48 -6.37 1.33 -8.28
N SER A 49 -7.28 0.55 -7.69
CA SER A 49 -7.09 -0.85 -7.38
C SER A 49 -8.45 -1.54 -7.28
N ASP A 50 -8.53 -2.78 -7.73
CA ASP A 50 -9.74 -3.61 -7.56
C ASP A 50 -9.88 -4.07 -6.10
N ASP A 51 -8.78 -4.11 -5.34
CA ASP A 51 -8.72 -4.45 -3.91
C ASP A 51 -8.52 -3.19 -3.04
N THR A 52 -9.06 -2.06 -3.48
CA THR A 52 -8.97 -0.81 -2.72
C THR A 52 -9.71 -0.91 -1.38
N LEU A 53 -9.04 -0.49 -0.30
CA LEU A 53 -9.68 -0.27 1.00
C LEU A 53 -10.26 1.14 1.14
N PHE A 54 -10.06 2.00 0.13
CA PHE A 54 -10.71 3.31 0.08
C PHE A 54 -12.17 3.13 -0.31
N ASP A 55 -13.06 3.67 0.52
CA ASP A 55 -14.49 3.74 0.29
C ASP A 55 -14.91 5.21 0.15
N GLU A 56 -15.39 5.58 -1.05
CA GLU A 56 -15.80 6.95 -1.36
C GLU A 56 -17.04 7.39 -0.55
N ALA A 57 -17.95 6.45 -0.24
CA ALA A 57 -19.16 6.75 0.53
C ALA A 57 -18.83 7.08 1.99
N ILE A 58 -17.78 6.47 2.56
CA ILE A 58 -17.30 6.80 3.91
C ILE A 58 -16.47 8.10 3.90
N ALA A 59 -15.71 8.34 2.84
CA ALA A 59 -14.79 9.47 2.76
C ALA A 59 -15.45 10.79 2.33
N THR A 60 -16.67 10.76 1.78
CA THR A 60 -17.37 11.95 1.31
C THR A 60 -17.99 12.74 2.47
N PHE A 61 -18.17 14.04 2.25
CA PHE A 61 -18.95 14.93 3.13
C PHE A 61 -20.36 15.19 2.57
N GLU A 62 -20.72 14.50 1.48
CA GLU A 62 -22.08 14.51 0.92
C GLU A 62 -23.01 13.61 1.75
N GLU A 63 -24.29 13.54 1.38
CA GLU A 63 -25.29 12.73 2.10
C GLU A 63 -24.90 11.24 1.99
N ASP A 64 -24.27 10.70 3.04
CA ASP A 64 -23.64 9.37 3.03
C ASP A 64 -24.61 8.19 3.25
N ASP A 65 -25.91 8.49 3.31
CA ASP A 65 -27.01 7.54 3.56
C ASP A 65 -26.82 6.64 4.81
N GLY A 66 -26.02 7.10 5.78
CA GLY A 66 -25.69 6.39 7.02
C GLY A 66 -24.44 5.49 6.93
N ALA A 67 -23.56 5.70 5.96
CA ALA A 67 -22.33 4.92 5.78
C ALA A 67 -21.29 5.14 6.90
N TYR A 68 -21.31 6.30 7.58
CA TYR A 68 -20.41 6.64 8.67
C TYR A 68 -21.18 7.05 9.94
N ASP A 69 -20.96 6.32 11.03
CA ASP A 69 -21.46 6.72 12.35
C ASP A 69 -20.52 7.73 12.99
N GLN A 70 -20.96 8.98 13.09
CA GLN A 70 -20.20 10.09 13.69
C GLN A 70 -20.17 10.06 15.23
N ALA A 71 -21.00 9.23 15.87
CA ALA A 71 -21.15 9.20 17.33
C ALA A 71 -20.26 8.16 18.03
N ASP A 72 -19.69 7.21 17.28
CA ASP A 72 -18.74 6.19 17.77
C ASP A 72 -17.30 6.73 17.96
#